data_AF-A0A835ANU8-F1
#
_entry.id   AF-A0A835ANU8-F1
#
_cell.length_a   1.000
_cell.length_b   1.000
_cell.length_c   1.000
_cell.angle_alpha   90.00
_cell.angle_beta   90.00
_cell.angle_gamma   90.00
#
_symmetry.space_group_name_H-M   'P 1'
#
loop_
_entity.id
_entity.type
_entity.pdbx_description
1 polymer ?
#
loop_
_entity_poly.entity_id
_entity_poly.type
_entity_poly.pdbx_seq_one_letter_code
_entity_poly.pdbx_strand_id
1 'polypeptide(L)'
;MFASRFLATSAARRETGHHTTCSGGGPGHPAGSCSGGGGGGEHRRRFKCCGGACTDVLGSASNCVACGRRCPFGRLCCAGWCVAVAYDAGNCGACGRACAAGTPCIYGMCGYA
;
A
#
# COMPACT_ATOMS: atom_id res chain seq x y z
N MET A 1 -24.95 47.65 3.77
CA MET A 1 -25.87 46.49 3.85
C MET A 1 -25.86 45.87 2.45
N PHE A 2 -25.29 44.71 2.14
CA PHE A 2 -24.85 43.55 2.90
C PHE A 2 -23.50 43.08 2.34
N ALA A 3 -22.52 42.93 3.23
CA ALA A 3 -21.43 42.00 3.01
C ALA A 3 -22.02 40.58 3.07
N SER A 4 -21.62 39.70 2.16
CA SER A 4 -21.41 38.26 2.45
C SER A 4 -20.81 37.56 1.24
N ARG A 5 -19.53 37.85 1.01
CA ARG A 5 -18.64 36.95 0.27
C ARG A 5 -18.35 35.74 1.16
N PHE A 6 -19.31 34.82 1.26
CA PHE A 6 -19.18 33.58 2.01
C PHE A 6 -19.93 32.48 1.29
N LEU A 7 -19.29 31.79 0.35
CA LEU A 7 -19.55 30.37 0.09
C LEU A 7 -18.36 29.77 -0.66
N ALA A 8 -17.87 28.69 -0.07
CA ALA A 8 -16.73 27.87 -0.49
C ALA A 8 -15.39 28.60 -0.44
N THR A 9 -14.86 28.73 0.78
CA THR A 9 -13.46 28.41 1.05
C THR A 9 -13.15 27.18 0.20
N SER A 10 -12.45 27.37 -0.90
CA SER A 10 -11.87 26.29 -1.67
C SER A 10 -11.08 25.51 -0.64
N ALA A 11 -11.62 24.36 -0.24
CA ALA A 11 -10.85 23.34 0.39
C ALA A 11 -9.78 22.99 -0.65
N ALA A 12 -8.69 23.76 -0.66
CA ALA A 12 -7.38 23.25 -0.95
C ALA A 12 -7.18 22.15 0.10
N ARG A 13 -7.85 21.01 -0.15
CA ARG A 13 -7.46 19.74 0.42
C ARG A 13 -5.97 19.75 0.16
N ARG A 14 -5.18 19.69 1.22
CA ARG A 14 -3.78 19.34 1.13
C ARG A 14 -3.74 18.03 0.36
N GLU A 15 -3.59 18.13 -0.95
CA GLU A 15 -3.39 17.02 -1.84
C GLU A 15 -1.96 16.57 -1.58
N THR A 16 -1.78 15.81 -0.49
CA THR A 16 -0.70 14.83 -0.45
C THR A 16 -0.92 13.99 -1.71
N GLY A 17 -0.04 14.13 -2.71
CA GLY A 17 -0.27 13.65 -4.07
C GLY A 17 -0.51 12.13 -4.10
N HIS A 18 -1.77 11.74 -4.13
CA HIS A 18 -2.20 10.37 -4.39
C HIS A 18 -2.46 10.25 -5.88
N HIS A 19 -2.13 9.09 -6.44
CA HIS A 19 -2.42 8.81 -7.83
C HIS A 19 -3.94 8.88 -8.06
N THR A 20 -4.42 9.84 -8.85
CA THR A 20 -5.86 10.18 -8.89
C THR A 20 -6.61 9.54 -10.03
N THR A 21 -5.92 9.13 -11.11
CA THR A 21 -6.60 8.63 -12.31
C THR A 21 -6.09 7.26 -12.72
N CYS A 22 -7.03 6.42 -13.15
CA CYS A 22 -6.73 5.16 -13.77
C CYS A 22 -6.64 5.35 -15.28
N SER A 23 -5.42 5.25 -15.82
CA SER A 23 -5.25 5.24 -17.27
C SER A 23 -5.46 3.82 -17.79
N GLY A 24 -6.42 3.66 -18.71
CA GLY A 24 -6.49 2.49 -19.57
C GLY A 24 -5.20 2.39 -20.37
N GLY A 25 -4.52 1.24 -20.31
CA GLY A 25 -3.18 1.06 -20.88
C GLY A 25 -3.14 1.34 -22.38
N GLY A 26 -2.11 2.08 -22.81
CA GLY A 26 -1.69 2.21 -24.21
C GLY A 26 -0.44 1.39 -24.50
N PRO A 27 0.09 1.39 -25.74
CA PRO A 27 1.34 0.72 -26.06
C PRO A 27 2.49 1.30 -25.21
N GLY A 28 3.06 0.47 -24.32
CA GLY A 28 4.08 0.87 -23.35
C GLY A 28 3.57 1.12 -21.92
N HIS A 29 2.25 1.04 -21.66
CA HIS A 29 1.66 1.15 -20.32
C HIS A 29 0.83 -0.08 -19.97
N PRO A 30 1.15 -0.83 -18.90
CA PRO A 30 0.31 -1.95 -18.49
C PRO A 30 -1.08 -1.44 -18.09
N ALA A 31 -2.12 -2.14 -18.55
CA ALA A 31 -3.50 -1.84 -18.20
C ALA A 31 -3.65 -1.78 -16.67
N GLY A 32 -4.33 -0.74 -16.18
CA GLY A 32 -4.51 -0.50 -14.75
C GLY A 32 -3.35 0.25 -14.08
N SER A 33 -2.68 1.11 -14.84
CA SER A 33 -1.67 2.03 -14.30
C SER A 33 -2.31 3.29 -13.74
N CYS A 34 -1.72 3.77 -12.66
CA CYS A 34 -2.11 4.97 -11.94
C CYS A 34 -1.37 6.19 -12.46
N SER A 35 -2.12 7.17 -12.98
CA SER A 35 -1.63 8.41 -13.57
C SER A 35 -2.19 9.63 -12.82
N GLY A 36 -1.46 10.75 -12.86
CA GLY A 36 -1.83 11.99 -12.16
C GLY A 36 -1.31 12.03 -10.73
N GLY A 37 -0.36 12.93 -10.46
CA GLY A 37 0.26 13.10 -9.16
C GLY A 37 1.66 13.72 -9.29
N GLY A 38 1.74 15.04 -9.13
CA GLY A 38 3.01 15.76 -9.00
C GLY A 38 3.59 15.53 -7.61
N GLY A 39 4.40 14.49 -7.46
CA GLY A 39 5.13 14.21 -6.23
C GLY A 39 6.47 13.58 -6.58
N GLY A 40 7.56 14.31 -6.35
CA GLY A 40 8.93 13.83 -6.55
C GLY A 40 9.28 12.77 -5.51
N GLY A 41 8.91 11.52 -5.77
CA GLY A 41 9.25 10.37 -4.94
C GLY A 41 9.24 9.08 -5.74
N GLU A 42 10.34 8.34 -5.66
CA GLU A 42 10.76 7.10 -6.34
C GLU A 42 9.81 5.88 -6.18
N HIS A 43 8.48 6.03 -6.19
CA HIS A 43 7.57 4.88 -6.01
C HIS A 43 6.37 4.86 -6.95
N ARG A 44 6.62 5.12 -8.23
CA ARG A 44 5.63 5.17 -9.31
C ARG A 44 5.07 3.80 -9.78
N ARG A 45 5.38 2.70 -9.09
CA ARG A 45 5.01 1.32 -9.51
C ARG A 45 4.19 0.55 -8.48
N ARG A 46 3.98 1.14 -7.31
CA ARG A 46 3.36 0.47 -6.16
C ARG A 46 1.83 0.54 -6.17
N PHE A 47 1.27 1.54 -6.84
CA PHE A 47 -0.17 1.74 -6.95
C PHE A 47 -0.70 1.14 -8.26
N LYS A 48 -1.69 0.26 -8.13
CA LYS A 48 -2.42 -0.37 -9.24
C LYS A 48 -3.87 0.08 -9.23
N CYS A 49 -4.47 0.18 -10.41
CA CYS A 49 -5.88 0.47 -10.53
C CYS A 49 -6.73 -0.76 -10.24
N CYS A 50 -7.61 -0.61 -9.26
CA CYS A 50 -8.54 -1.61 -8.79
C CYS A 50 -9.92 -0.95 -8.69
N GLY A 51 -10.88 -1.40 -9.51
CA GLY A 51 -12.25 -0.88 -9.46
C GLY A 51 -12.37 0.64 -9.71
N GLY A 52 -11.48 1.22 -10.51
CA GLY A 52 -11.46 2.66 -10.81
C GLY A 52 -10.69 3.52 -9.81
N ALA A 53 -10.13 2.93 -8.74
CA ALA A 53 -9.30 3.62 -7.77
C ALA A 53 -7.86 3.09 -7.78
N CYS A 54 -6.90 3.97 -7.53
CA CYS A 54 -5.49 3.59 -7.36
C CYS A 54 -5.24 3.09 -5.93
N THR A 55 -4.91 1.81 -5.79
CA THR A 55 -4.61 1.19 -4.50
C THR A 55 -3.17 0.67 -4.44
N ASP A 56 -2.57 0.74 -3.26
CA ASP A 56 -1.23 0.21 -3.01
C ASP A 56 -1.29 -1.31 -2.96
N VAL A 57 -0.62 -2.00 -3.88
CA VAL A 57 -0.61 -3.48 -3.91
C VAL A 57 0.61 -4.11 -3.23
N LEU A 58 1.51 -3.28 -2.67
CA LEU A 58 2.74 -3.76 -2.05
C LEU A 58 2.73 -3.70 -0.51
N GLY A 59 1.85 -2.91 0.07
CA GLY A 59 1.70 -2.70 1.51
C GLY A 59 0.25 -2.75 2.00
N SER A 60 -0.76 -2.71 1.13
CA SER A 60 -2.15 -2.90 1.58
C SER A 60 -2.43 -4.36 1.90
N ALA A 61 -2.88 -4.63 3.13
CA ALA A 61 -3.27 -5.97 3.54
C ALA A 61 -4.41 -6.57 2.68
N SER A 62 -5.30 -5.74 2.14
CA SER A 62 -6.47 -6.15 1.35
C SER A 62 -6.24 -6.24 -0.17
N ASN A 63 -5.14 -5.65 -0.67
CA ASN A 63 -4.80 -5.61 -2.09
C ASN A 63 -3.38 -6.12 -2.35
N CYS A 64 -2.85 -6.96 -1.47
CA CYS A 64 -1.50 -7.46 -1.56
C CYS A 64 -1.32 -8.35 -2.77
N VAL A 65 -0.23 -8.20 -3.53
CA VAL A 65 0.03 -8.91 -4.81
C VAL A 65 -0.86 -8.41 -5.95
N ALA A 66 -2.17 -8.29 -5.73
CA ALA A 66 -3.13 -7.72 -6.68
C ALA A 66 -4.40 -7.21 -5.99
N CYS A 67 -5.23 -6.51 -6.77
CA CYS A 67 -6.55 -6.03 -6.37
C CYS A 67 -7.39 -7.12 -5.69
N GLY A 68 -7.95 -6.81 -4.52
CA GLY A 68 -8.84 -7.70 -3.77
C GLY A 68 -8.17 -8.95 -3.21
N ARG A 69 -6.85 -9.10 -3.33
CA ARG A 69 -6.11 -10.22 -2.74
C ARG A 69 -5.66 -9.84 -1.34
N ARG A 70 -6.33 -10.41 -0.35
CA ARG A 70 -5.94 -10.29 1.05
C ARG A 70 -4.94 -11.38 1.42
N CYS A 71 -3.92 -11.02 2.20
CA CYS A 71 -3.05 -12.04 2.79
C CYS A 71 -3.82 -12.92 3.79
N PRO A 72 -3.57 -14.25 3.79
CA PRO A 72 -4.19 -15.16 4.75
C PRO A 72 -3.72 -14.86 6.19
N PHE A 73 -4.41 -15.43 7.17
CA PHE A 73 -4.09 -15.25 8.58
C PHE A 73 -2.62 -15.60 8.88
N GLY A 74 -2.01 -14.80 9.77
CA GLY A 74 -0.59 -14.94 10.13
C GLY A 74 0.39 -14.48 9.06
N ARG A 75 -0.09 -13.80 7.99
CA ARG A 75 0.75 -13.20 6.95
C ARG A 75 0.50 -11.71 6.81
N LEU A 76 1.55 -10.98 6.43
CA LEU A 76 1.50 -9.54 6.16
C LEU A 76 1.91 -9.27 4.72
N CYS A 77 1.40 -8.16 4.16
CA CYS A 77 1.84 -7.72 2.84
C CYS A 77 3.20 -7.04 2.95
N CYS A 78 4.24 -7.72 2.46
CA CYS A 78 5.61 -7.23 2.45
C CYS A 78 6.08 -7.13 1.02
N ALA A 79 6.30 -5.91 0.54
CA ALA A 79 6.81 -5.63 -0.81
C ALA A 79 6.03 -6.35 -1.94
N GLY A 80 4.70 -6.48 -1.78
CA GLY A 80 3.85 -7.13 -2.79
C GLY A 80 3.69 -8.62 -2.64
N TRP A 81 4.17 -9.20 -1.54
CA TRP A 81 4.06 -10.61 -1.26
C TRP A 81 3.52 -10.85 0.14
N CYS A 82 2.70 -11.89 0.29
CA CYS A 82 2.22 -12.29 1.60
C CYS A 82 3.29 -13.09 2.33
N VAL A 83 4.01 -12.43 3.23
CA VAL A 83 5.08 -13.03 4.02
C VAL A 83 4.54 -13.50 5.35
N ALA A 84 4.99 -14.68 5.78
CA ALA A 84 4.50 -15.35 6.95
C ALA A 84 5.11 -14.81 8.26
N VAL A 85 4.62 -13.66 8.69
CA VAL A 85 5.13 -13.01 9.90
C VAL A 85 4.91 -13.81 11.18
N ALA A 86 4.03 -14.81 11.19
CA ALA A 86 3.76 -15.61 12.37
C ALA A 86 4.82 -16.70 12.67
N TYR A 87 5.58 -17.14 11.67
CA TYR A 87 6.51 -18.28 11.78
C TYR A 87 7.83 -18.09 11.03
N ASP A 88 7.94 -17.05 10.21
CA ASP A 88 9.19 -16.73 9.52
C ASP A 88 10.14 -15.97 10.45
N ALA A 89 11.29 -16.58 10.76
CA ALA A 89 12.30 -15.97 11.62
C ALA A 89 12.94 -14.70 11.01
N GLY A 90 12.85 -14.48 9.70
CA GLY A 90 13.33 -13.26 9.04
C GLY A 90 12.32 -12.11 9.03
N ASN A 91 11.06 -12.38 9.36
CA ASN A 91 9.94 -11.46 9.24
C ASN A 91 8.98 -11.57 10.42
N CYS A 92 9.47 -11.93 11.60
CA CYS A 92 8.67 -12.28 12.74
C CYS A 92 7.91 -11.07 13.30
N GLY A 93 6.58 -11.13 13.26
CA GLY A 93 5.65 -10.07 13.68
C GLY A 93 5.56 -8.87 12.72
N ALA A 94 6.55 -8.66 11.85
CA ALA A 94 6.58 -7.57 10.87
C ALA A 94 7.53 -7.87 9.70
N CYS A 95 7.28 -7.24 8.55
CA CYS A 95 8.16 -7.32 7.38
C CYS A 95 9.60 -6.90 7.73
N GLY A 96 10.59 -7.71 7.38
CA GLY A 96 12.01 -7.46 7.63
C GLY A 96 12.44 -7.54 9.10
N ARG A 97 11.55 -7.95 10.00
CA ARG A 97 11.88 -8.13 11.42
C ARG A 97 12.49 -9.51 11.65
N ALA A 98 13.80 -9.61 11.51
CA ALA A 98 14.52 -10.84 11.82
C ALA A 98 14.67 -11.06 13.34
N CYS A 99 14.48 -12.31 13.78
CA CYS A 99 14.87 -12.77 15.10
C CYS A 99 16.38 -12.96 15.19
N ALA A 100 16.92 -13.00 16.41
CA ALA A 100 18.30 -13.38 16.63
C ALA A 100 18.59 -14.78 16.09
N ALA A 101 19.85 -15.05 15.72
CA ALA A 101 20.24 -16.33 15.17
C ALA A 101 19.89 -17.47 16.14
N GLY A 102 19.18 -18.49 15.64
CA GLY A 102 18.71 -19.63 16.44
C GLY A 102 17.44 -19.37 17.25
N THR A 103 16.89 -18.16 17.25
CA THR A 103 15.64 -17.85 17.94
C THR A 103 14.43 -18.20 17.06
N PRO A 104 13.50 -19.07 17.52
CA PRO A 104 12.31 -19.39 16.75
C PRO A 104 11.34 -18.21 16.71
N CYS A 105 10.60 -18.11 15.61
CA CYS A 105 9.43 -17.24 15.50
C CYS A 105 8.18 -18.06 15.74
N ILE A 106 7.43 -17.73 16.78
CA ILE A 106 6.19 -18.42 17.13
C ILE A 106 5.11 -17.38 17.39
N TYR A 107 3.97 -17.50 16.70
CA TYR A 107 2.87 -16.53 16.74
C TYR A 107 3.29 -15.07 16.50
N GLY A 108 4.36 -14.85 15.73
CA GLY A 108 4.89 -13.51 15.43
C GLY A 108 5.74 -12.91 16.54
N MET A 109 6.23 -13.73 17.47
CA MET A 109 7.14 -13.34 18.54
C MET A 109 8.44 -14.15 18.46
N CYS A 110 9.56 -13.44 18.50
CA CYS A 110 10.88 -14.07 18.59
C CYS A 110 11.11 -14.59 20.00
N GLY A 111 11.46 -15.88 20.12
CA GLY A 111 11.85 -16.46 21.41
C GLY A 111 10.68 -16.63 22.37
N TYR A 112 9.46 -16.73 21.83
CA TYR A 112 8.30 -17.14 22.60
C TYR A 112 8.55 -18.52 23.21
N ALA A 113 8.62 -18.56 24.54
CA ALA A 113 8.88 -19.72 25.38
C ALA A 113 7.95 -19.66 26.59
#